data_AF-A0ABD3I3S8-F1
#
_entry.id   AF-A0ABD3I3S8-F1
#
_cell.length_a   1.000
_cell.length_b   1.000
_cell.length_c   1.000
_cell.angle_alpha   90.00
_cell.angle_beta   90.00
_cell.angle_gamma   90.00
#
_symmetry.space_group_name_H-M   'P 1'
#
loop_
_entity.id
_entity.type
_entity.pdbx_description
1 polymer ?
#
loop_
_entity_poly.entity_id
_entity_poly.type
_entity_poly.pdbx_seq_one_letter_code
_entity_poly.pdbx_strand_id
1 'polypeptide(L)'
;MYFVERYLRSLKDYVKQHAKMEGSIAERYLIAEAMFYGSETLARLDPSAPLNSLADKEDEREVGEVVFGKKTKCKLDPVTLTHAHTFILYNAECMQSWLEEYERERAAARTRRERHTRTFLEYMRDICAQADSHGISQDVKDIVLGPYTMAKSYNTIWSKGRRFRRADLDIQSTRTQDSGVCASFLQECRTTQEEETEL
;
A
#
# COMPACT_ATOMS: atom_id res chain seq x y z
N MET A 1 -29.42 34.46 -6.71
CA MET A 1 -28.20 35.08 -7.27
C MET A 1 -28.33 35.15 -8.77
N TYR A 2 -28.10 36.32 -9.35
CA TYR A 2 -28.23 36.60 -10.77
C TYR A 2 -27.10 35.94 -11.59
N PHE A 3 -27.34 35.71 -12.88
CA PHE A 3 -26.38 35.08 -13.80
C PHE A 3 -25.02 35.80 -13.81
N VAL A 4 -25.04 37.13 -13.87
CA VAL A 4 -23.84 37.97 -13.91
C VAL A 4 -22.99 37.79 -12.64
N GLU A 5 -23.63 37.68 -11.48
CA GLU A 5 -22.93 37.51 -10.20
C GLU A 5 -22.25 36.14 -10.11
N ARG A 6 -22.89 35.09 -10.64
CA ARG A 6 -22.29 33.74 -10.70
C ARG A 6 -21.07 33.72 -11.62
N TYR A 7 -21.16 34.38 -12.77
CA TYR A 7 -20.05 34.47 -13.71
C TYR A 7 -18.86 35.22 -13.12
N LEU A 8 -19.10 36.37 -12.49
CA LEU A 8 -18.05 37.14 -11.81
C LEU A 8 -17.40 36.36 -10.66
N ARG A 9 -18.18 35.53 -9.95
CA ARG A 9 -17.64 34.63 -8.93
C ARG A 9 -16.66 33.61 -9.53
N SER A 10 -17.01 32.98 -10.66
CA SER A 10 -16.13 32.03 -11.34
C SER A 10 -14.84 32.69 -11.85
N LEU A 11 -14.91 33.90 -12.41
CA LEU A 11 -13.71 34.66 -12.81
C LEU A 11 -12.85 35.05 -11.61
N LYS A 12 -13.46 35.39 -10.46
CA LYS A 12 -12.74 35.65 -9.23
C LYS A 12 -11.97 34.41 -8.76
N ASP A 13 -12.56 33.23 -8.86
CA ASP A 13 -11.91 31.97 -8.50
C ASP A 13 -10.71 31.65 -9.41
N TYR A 14 -10.65 32.25 -10.61
CA TYR A 14 -9.53 32.09 -11.54
C TYR A 14 -8.29 32.92 -11.18
N VAL A 15 -8.42 33.96 -10.35
CA VAL A 15 -7.30 34.78 -9.90
C VAL A 15 -6.42 33.98 -8.94
N LYS A 16 -5.24 33.54 -9.39
CA LYS A 16 -4.19 32.96 -8.55
C LYS A 16 -3.10 33.98 -8.22
N GLN A 17 -2.84 34.93 -9.13
CA GLN A 17 -1.85 35.98 -8.94
C GLN A 17 -2.50 37.37 -8.92
N HIS A 18 -2.58 37.98 -7.74
CA HIS A 18 -3.18 39.31 -7.56
C HIS A 18 -2.37 40.46 -8.19
N ALA A 19 -1.07 40.27 -8.45
CA ALA A 19 -0.24 41.29 -9.08
C ALA A 19 -0.55 41.50 -10.59
N LYS A 20 -1.16 40.50 -11.25
CA LYS A 20 -1.53 40.54 -12.69
C LYS A 20 -2.86 39.79 -12.90
N MET A 21 -3.94 40.38 -12.39
CA MET A 21 -5.25 39.72 -12.32
C MET A 21 -5.82 39.36 -13.69
N GLU A 22 -5.72 40.26 -14.68
CA GLU A 22 -6.25 40.03 -16.03
C GLU A 22 -5.58 38.82 -16.71
N GLY A 23 -4.25 38.74 -16.63
CA GLY A 23 -3.49 37.62 -17.18
C GLY A 23 -3.82 36.30 -16.48
N SER A 24 -3.93 36.31 -15.14
CA SER A 24 -4.29 35.12 -14.36
C SER A 24 -5.70 34.60 -14.70
N ILE A 25 -6.64 35.49 -14.98
CA ILE A 25 -8.00 35.11 -15.41
C ILE A 25 -7.97 34.55 -16.83
N ALA A 26 -7.30 35.22 -17.76
CA ALA A 26 -7.24 34.82 -19.16
C ALA A 26 -6.60 33.43 -19.33
N GLU A 27 -5.48 33.16 -18.65
CA GLU A 27 -4.80 31.88 -18.69
C GLU A 27 -5.70 30.74 -18.20
N ARG A 28 -6.34 30.93 -17.05
CA ARG A 28 -7.17 29.89 -16.46
C ARG A 28 -8.50 29.69 -17.21
N TYR A 29 -9.05 30.76 -17.78
CA TYR A 29 -10.19 30.66 -18.68
C TYR A 29 -9.84 29.84 -19.93
N LEU A 30 -8.68 30.08 -20.53
CA LEU A 30 -8.20 29.31 -21.68
C LEU A 30 -8.02 27.82 -21.35
N ILE A 31 -7.44 27.51 -20.19
CA ILE A 31 -7.30 26.11 -19.73
C ILE A 31 -8.67 25.47 -19.49
N ALA A 32 -9.60 26.18 -18.84
CA ALA A 32 -10.94 25.66 -18.57
C ALA A 32 -11.71 25.35 -19.85
N GLU A 33 -11.71 26.27 -20.82
CA GLU A 33 -12.32 26.08 -22.13
C GLU A 33 -11.63 24.94 -22.90
N ALA A 34 -10.30 24.90 -22.93
CA ALA A 34 -9.57 23.83 -23.60
C ALA A 34 -9.88 22.44 -23.02
N MET A 35 -10.01 22.32 -21.70
CA MET A 35 -10.43 21.07 -21.04
C MET A 35 -11.89 20.73 -21.37
N PHE A 36 -12.78 21.72 -21.39
CA PHE A 36 -14.19 21.51 -21.75
C PHE A 36 -14.32 21.01 -23.20
N TYR A 37 -13.75 21.73 -24.18
CA TYR A 37 -13.76 21.31 -25.57
C TYR A 37 -13.01 20.01 -25.81
N GLY A 38 -11.86 19.81 -25.15
CA GLY A 38 -11.11 18.57 -25.21
C GLY A 38 -11.94 17.39 -24.73
N SER A 39 -12.65 17.55 -23.60
CA SER A 39 -13.54 16.51 -23.07
C SER A 39 -14.71 16.22 -24.01
N GLU A 40 -15.37 17.24 -24.54
CA GLU A 40 -16.50 17.06 -25.45
C GLU A 40 -16.09 16.40 -26.78
N THR A 41 -14.95 16.82 -27.35
CA THR A 41 -14.43 16.25 -28.59
C THR A 41 -13.96 14.81 -28.41
N LEU A 42 -13.27 14.50 -27.30
CA LEU A 42 -12.86 13.14 -26.97
C LEU A 42 -14.07 12.22 -26.75
N ALA A 43 -15.09 12.69 -26.02
CA ALA A 43 -16.32 11.92 -25.81
C ALA A 43 -17.06 11.59 -27.12
N ARG A 44 -16.95 12.45 -28.14
CA ARG A 44 -17.53 12.20 -29.47
C ARG A 44 -16.69 11.26 -30.33
N LEU A 45 -15.37 11.32 -30.21
CA LEU A 45 -14.43 10.52 -31.01
C LEU A 45 -14.31 9.08 -30.48
N ASP A 46 -14.26 8.92 -29.16
CA ASP A 46 -14.18 7.63 -28.50
C ASP A 46 -15.00 7.64 -27.19
N PRO A 47 -16.22 7.07 -27.17
CA PRO A 47 -17.04 7.01 -25.97
C PRO A 47 -16.49 6.07 -24.89
N SER A 48 -15.47 5.25 -25.21
CA SER A 48 -14.76 4.39 -24.25
C SER A 48 -13.58 5.11 -23.58
N ALA A 49 -13.09 6.19 -24.20
CA ALA A 49 -11.97 6.96 -23.70
C ALA A 49 -12.34 7.60 -22.35
N PRO A 50 -11.52 7.42 -21.29
CA PRO A 50 -11.82 7.97 -19.99
C PRO A 50 -11.72 9.50 -20.05
N LEU A 51 -12.87 10.18 -19.92
CA LEU A 51 -12.97 11.65 -19.83
C LEU A 51 -12.15 12.21 -18.66
N ASN A 52 -11.93 11.38 -17.63
CA ASN A 52 -11.05 11.63 -16.51
C ASN A 52 -9.93 10.59 -16.54
N SER A 53 -8.70 11.01 -16.80
CA SER A 53 -7.50 10.17 -16.56
C SER A 53 -7.35 9.75 -15.09
N LEU A 54 -8.21 10.25 -14.19
CA LEU A 54 -8.32 9.88 -12.78
C LEU A 54 -9.28 8.72 -12.53
N ALA A 55 -9.98 8.22 -13.56
CA ALA A 55 -10.66 6.94 -13.42
C ALA A 55 -9.58 5.89 -13.26
N ASP A 56 -9.34 5.52 -12.00
CA ASP A 56 -8.56 4.40 -11.48
C ASP A 56 -9.17 3.08 -12.01
N LYS A 57 -9.25 2.96 -13.34
CA LYS A 57 -9.52 1.70 -14.00
C LYS A 57 -8.30 0.87 -13.65
N GLU A 58 -8.52 -0.13 -12.81
CA GLU A 58 -7.61 -1.26 -12.66
C GLU A 58 -7.19 -1.63 -14.08
N ASP A 59 -5.91 -1.38 -14.40
CA ASP A 59 -5.37 -1.62 -15.74
C ASP A 59 -5.62 -3.12 -15.96
N GLU A 60 -6.56 -3.49 -16.83
CA GLU A 60 -6.97 -4.89 -17.10
C GLU A 60 -5.80 -5.74 -17.64
N ARG A 61 -4.65 -5.10 -17.85
CA ARG A 61 -3.35 -5.74 -17.98
C ARG A 61 -3.03 -6.52 -16.70
N GLU A 62 -3.40 -7.79 -16.77
CA GLU A 62 -2.88 -8.89 -15.98
C GLU A 62 -3.51 -9.05 -14.59
N VAL A 63 -4.81 -9.33 -14.60
CA VAL A 63 -5.45 -10.07 -13.50
C VAL A 63 -4.88 -11.50 -13.51
N GLY A 64 -3.71 -11.68 -12.89
CA GLY A 64 -3.13 -12.99 -12.65
C GLY A 64 -1.62 -13.00 -12.44
N GLU A 65 -0.88 -12.12 -13.12
CA GLU A 65 0.59 -12.14 -13.10
C GLU A 65 1.16 -10.89 -12.44
N VAL A 66 2.07 -11.10 -11.48
CA VAL A 66 2.75 -9.99 -10.79
C VAL A 66 3.91 -9.53 -11.68
N VAL A 67 3.74 -8.42 -12.38
CA VAL A 67 4.81 -7.86 -13.22
C VAL A 67 5.79 -7.08 -12.36
N PHE A 68 7.05 -7.52 -12.40
CA PHE A 68 8.15 -6.84 -11.74
C PHE A 68 8.84 -5.85 -12.67
N GLY A 69 9.09 -4.64 -12.18
CA GLY A 69 9.89 -3.65 -12.87
C GLY A 69 11.39 -3.95 -12.83
N LYS A 70 12.21 -2.91 -13.03
CA LYS A 70 13.68 -3.02 -12.98
C LYS A 70 14.12 -3.67 -11.66
N LYS A 71 15.10 -4.57 -11.77
CA LYS A 71 15.63 -5.37 -10.67
C LYS A 71 16.99 -4.84 -10.24
N THR A 72 17.17 -4.68 -8.93
CA THR A 72 18.44 -4.27 -8.33
C THR A 72 18.78 -5.20 -7.17
N LYS A 73 20.06 -5.57 -7.03
CA LYS A 73 20.52 -6.32 -5.86
C LYS A 73 20.72 -5.32 -4.71
N CYS A 74 20.19 -5.63 -3.54
CA CYS A 74 20.38 -4.83 -2.34
C CYS A 74 20.75 -5.72 -1.16
N LYS A 75 21.60 -5.19 -0.28
CA LYS A 75 21.85 -5.80 1.03
C LYS A 75 20.73 -5.37 1.97
N LEU A 76 20.09 -6.31 2.63
CA LEU A 76 19.08 -6.01 3.65
C LEU A 76 19.77 -5.52 4.93
N ASP A 77 19.14 -4.54 5.57
CA ASP A 77 19.55 -4.10 6.90
C ASP A 77 19.28 -5.23 7.92
N PRO A 78 20.17 -5.49 8.89
CA PRO A 78 19.99 -6.54 9.89
C PRO A 78 18.63 -6.50 10.60
N VAL A 79 18.07 -5.31 10.87
CA VAL A 79 16.75 -5.20 11.51
C VAL A 79 15.66 -5.70 10.57
N THR A 80 15.69 -5.25 9.31
CA THR A 80 14.73 -5.71 8.28
C THR A 80 14.83 -7.21 8.02
N LEU A 81 16.04 -7.77 8.07
CA LEU A 81 16.27 -9.20 7.93
C LEU A 81 15.65 -9.97 9.09
N THR A 82 15.84 -9.49 10.33
CA THR A 82 15.26 -10.10 11.53
C THR A 82 13.73 -10.08 11.49
N HIS A 83 13.13 -8.95 11.07
CA HIS A 83 11.69 -8.84 10.89
C HIS A 83 11.18 -9.78 9.79
N ALA A 84 11.87 -9.86 8.65
CA ALA A 84 11.49 -10.78 7.57
C ALA A 84 11.58 -12.25 8.01
N HIS A 85 12.64 -12.62 8.73
CA HIS A 85 12.79 -13.97 9.28
C HIS A 85 11.66 -14.31 10.24
N THR A 86 11.38 -13.40 11.18
CA THR A 86 10.26 -13.54 12.12
C THR A 86 8.95 -13.71 11.37
N PHE A 87 8.68 -12.86 10.39
CA PHE A 87 7.45 -12.95 9.58
C PHE A 87 7.31 -14.31 8.89
N ILE A 88 8.37 -14.81 8.26
CA ILE A 88 8.35 -16.13 7.59
C ILE A 88 8.05 -17.24 8.61
N LEU A 89 8.67 -17.21 9.79
CA LEU A 89 8.47 -18.24 10.81
C LEU A 89 7.02 -18.36 11.28
N TYR A 90 6.31 -17.24 11.44
CA TYR A 90 4.92 -17.24 11.92
C TYR A 90 3.87 -17.45 10.81
N ASN A 91 4.22 -17.20 9.54
CA ASN A 91 3.27 -17.26 8.43
C ASN A 91 3.47 -18.46 7.50
N ALA A 92 4.59 -19.18 7.58
CA ALA A 92 4.82 -20.36 6.75
C ALA A 92 3.88 -21.52 7.16
N GLU A 93 3.20 -22.12 6.18
CA GLU A 93 2.25 -23.22 6.42
C GLU A 93 2.91 -24.42 7.10
N CYS A 94 4.13 -24.79 6.69
CA CYS A 94 4.89 -25.89 7.28
C CYS A 94 5.34 -25.63 8.72
N MET A 95 5.27 -24.38 9.21
CA MET A 95 5.62 -24.01 10.57
C MET A 95 4.41 -23.96 11.51
N GLN A 96 3.18 -23.94 10.99
CA GLN A 96 1.96 -23.79 11.79
C GLN A 96 1.81 -24.91 12.83
N SER A 97 2.07 -26.17 12.46
CA SER A 97 2.00 -27.30 13.39
C SER A 97 2.98 -27.15 14.57
N TRP A 98 4.19 -26.66 14.29
CA TRP A 98 5.22 -26.43 15.30
C TRP A 98 4.90 -25.22 16.17
N LEU A 99 4.29 -24.20 15.57
CA LEU A 99 3.83 -23.02 16.30
C LEU A 99 2.75 -23.38 17.31
N GLU A 100 1.77 -24.21 16.92
CA GLU A 100 0.74 -24.72 17.83
C GLU A 100 1.33 -25.54 18.98
N GLU A 101 2.33 -26.38 18.72
CA GLU A 101 3.01 -27.17 19.74
C GLU A 101 3.79 -26.27 20.72
N TYR A 102 4.52 -25.29 20.20
CA TYR A 102 5.21 -24.27 20.99
C TYR A 102 4.23 -23.47 21.86
N GLU A 103 3.09 -23.05 21.32
CA GLU A 103 2.07 -22.33 22.07
C GLU A 103 1.43 -23.18 23.17
N ARG A 104 1.23 -24.48 22.91
CA ARG A 104 0.73 -25.44 23.91
C ARG A 104 1.71 -25.61 25.06
N GLU A 105 3.00 -25.78 24.77
CA GLU A 105 4.06 -25.89 25.78
C GLU A 105 4.20 -24.59 26.59
N ARG A 106 4.10 -23.44 25.90
CA ARG A 106 4.12 -22.12 26.51
C ARG A 106 2.89 -21.87 27.40
N ALA A 107 1.71 -22.36 27.02
CA ALA A 107 0.50 -22.27 27.83
C ALA A 107 0.57 -23.16 29.07
N ALA A 108 1.23 -24.31 28.98
CA ALA A 108 1.47 -25.23 30.10
C ALA A 108 2.50 -24.73 31.12
N ALA A 109 3.33 -23.74 30.74
CA ALA A 109 4.34 -23.16 31.63
C ALA A 109 3.70 -22.46 32.85
N ARG A 110 4.16 -22.86 34.04
CA ARG A 110 3.56 -22.50 35.33
C ARG A 110 3.84 -21.04 35.70
N THR A 111 4.99 -20.50 35.31
CA THR A 111 5.41 -19.14 35.69
C THR A 111 5.36 -18.17 34.52
N ARG A 112 4.91 -16.93 34.75
CA ARG A 112 4.92 -15.85 33.73
C ARG A 112 6.32 -15.58 33.16
N ARG A 113 7.39 -15.77 33.96
CA ARG A 113 8.78 -15.68 33.49
C ARG A 113 9.10 -16.77 32.46
N GLU A 114 8.76 -18.02 32.75
CA GLU A 114 8.98 -19.16 31.84
C GLU A 114 8.29 -18.97 30.49
N ARG A 115 7.13 -18.30 30.46
CA ARG A 115 6.40 -17.99 29.21
C ARG A 115 7.09 -16.98 28.30
N HIS A 116 8.05 -16.21 28.80
CA HIS A 116 8.70 -15.14 28.05
C HIS A 116 10.20 -15.36 27.83
N THR A 117 10.78 -16.45 28.37
CA THR A 117 12.22 -16.65 28.30
C THR A 117 12.71 -17.05 26.92
N ARG A 118 11.87 -17.71 26.11
CA ARG A 118 12.31 -18.36 24.87
C ARG A 118 11.45 -17.94 23.69
N THR A 119 12.08 -17.45 22.64
CA THR A 119 11.43 -17.13 21.36
C THR A 119 11.15 -18.40 20.55
N PHE A 120 10.15 -18.36 19.67
CA PHE A 120 9.83 -19.49 18.80
C PHE A 120 11.02 -19.92 17.91
N LEU A 121 11.87 -18.98 17.50
CA LEU A 121 13.10 -19.28 16.75
C LEU A 121 14.10 -20.09 17.58
N GLU A 122 14.34 -19.72 18.84
CA GLU A 122 15.19 -20.49 19.76
C GLU A 122 14.57 -21.86 20.08
N TYR A 123 13.24 -21.92 20.12
CA TYR A 123 12.51 -23.18 20.23
C TYR A 123 12.87 -24.15 19.10
N MET A 124 12.68 -23.69 17.86
CA MET A 124 12.95 -24.49 16.67
C MET A 124 14.43 -24.82 16.48
N ARG A 125 15.34 -23.92 16.87
CA ARG A 125 16.78 -24.19 16.80
C ARG A 125 17.20 -25.36 17.67
N ASP A 126 16.71 -25.46 18.90
CA ASP A 126 17.12 -26.58 19.75
C ASP A 126 16.44 -27.89 19.33
N ILE A 127 15.23 -27.84 18.75
CA ILE A 127 14.60 -29.02 18.14
C ILE A 127 15.42 -29.50 16.95
N CYS A 128 15.85 -28.59 16.08
CA CYS A 128 16.70 -28.93 14.94
C CYS A 128 18.10 -29.41 15.34
N ALA A 129 18.62 -28.96 16.49
CA ALA A 129 19.91 -29.39 17.02
C ALA A 129 19.87 -30.77 17.68
N GLN A 130 18.69 -31.28 18.04
CA GLN A 130 18.54 -32.62 18.59
C GLN A 130 18.77 -33.69 17.50
N ALA A 131 19.43 -34.79 17.89
CA ALA A 131 19.87 -35.85 16.97
C ALA A 131 18.72 -36.56 16.21
N ASP A 132 17.49 -36.47 16.73
CA ASP A 132 16.26 -37.03 16.14
C ASP A 132 15.65 -36.18 15.01
N SER A 133 16.44 -35.28 14.40
CA SER A 133 16.02 -34.42 13.28
C SER A 133 15.70 -35.17 11.96
N HIS A 134 15.59 -36.50 12.00
CA HIS A 134 15.23 -37.35 10.86
C HIS A 134 13.74 -37.24 10.47
N GLY A 135 12.87 -36.70 11.35
CA GLY A 135 11.46 -36.45 11.06
C GLY A 135 11.13 -35.05 10.54
N ILE A 136 12.11 -34.13 10.50
CA ILE A 136 11.87 -32.72 10.16
C ILE A 136 12.09 -32.51 8.66
N SER A 137 11.09 -31.95 7.98
CA SER A 137 11.18 -31.58 6.56
C SER A 137 12.35 -30.62 6.31
N GLN A 138 13.00 -30.76 5.15
CA GLN A 138 14.10 -29.89 4.75
C GLN A 138 13.68 -28.41 4.73
N ASP A 139 12.45 -28.13 4.32
CA ASP A 139 11.92 -26.76 4.27
C ASP A 139 11.92 -26.08 5.65
N VAL A 140 11.60 -26.84 6.71
CA VAL A 140 11.61 -26.34 8.09
C VAL A 140 13.04 -26.00 8.52
N LYS A 141 14.01 -26.85 8.18
CA LYS A 141 15.43 -26.61 8.47
C LYS A 141 15.94 -25.34 7.77
N ASP A 142 15.56 -25.16 6.51
CA ASP A 142 15.94 -23.98 5.72
C ASP A 142 15.32 -22.69 6.27
N ILE A 143 14.05 -22.73 6.71
CA ILE A 143 13.38 -21.60 7.35
C ILE A 143 14.05 -21.23 8.68
N VAL A 144 14.47 -22.21 9.48
CA VAL A 144 15.15 -21.98 10.77
C VAL A 144 16.55 -21.37 10.58
N LEU A 145 17.25 -21.76 9.51
CA LEU A 145 18.54 -21.18 9.13
C LEU A 145 18.42 -19.68 8.83
N GLY A 146 17.30 -19.28 8.21
CA GLY A 146 16.93 -17.90 7.97
C GLY A 146 17.26 -17.38 6.57
N PRO A 147 16.76 -16.18 6.23
CA PRO A 147 16.87 -15.64 4.88
C PRO A 147 18.27 -15.13 4.54
N TYR A 148 18.61 -15.15 3.25
CA TYR A 148 19.86 -14.58 2.76
C TYR A 148 19.92 -13.05 2.97
N THR A 149 21.12 -12.56 3.30
CA THR A 149 21.39 -11.12 3.51
C THR A 149 21.26 -10.28 2.25
N MET A 150 21.40 -10.90 1.07
CA MET A 150 21.27 -10.22 -0.22
C MET A 150 19.92 -10.52 -0.83
N ALA A 151 19.13 -9.47 -1.06
CA ALA A 151 17.81 -9.54 -1.65
C ALA A 151 17.77 -8.90 -3.04
N LYS A 152 16.78 -9.32 -3.83
CA LYS A 152 16.39 -8.64 -5.07
C LYS A 152 15.34 -7.61 -4.68
N SER A 153 15.54 -6.36 -5.07
CA SER A 153 14.49 -5.37 -4.94
C SER A 153 14.08 -4.79 -6.29
N TYR A 154 12.80 -4.46 -6.36
CA TYR A 154 12.15 -3.98 -7.56
C TYR A 154 11.67 -2.55 -7.35
N ASN A 155 11.79 -1.75 -8.40
CA ASN A 155 11.40 -0.35 -8.40
C ASN A 155 9.87 -0.19 -8.42
N THR A 156 9.23 -1.12 -9.11
CA THR A 156 7.80 -1.15 -9.41
C THR A 156 7.30 -2.59 -9.36
N ILE A 157 6.09 -2.76 -8.85
CA ILE A 157 5.37 -4.03 -8.82
C ILE A 157 3.95 -3.75 -9.30
N TRP A 158 3.48 -4.52 -10.27
CA TRP A 158 2.06 -4.54 -10.63
C TRP A 158 1.43 -5.74 -9.96
N SER A 159 0.38 -5.51 -9.17
CA SER A 159 -0.35 -6.58 -8.52
C SER A 159 -1.80 -6.17 -8.34
N LYS A 160 -2.72 -7.08 -8.68
CA LYS A 160 -4.18 -6.88 -8.53
C LYS A 160 -4.65 -5.57 -9.17
N GLY A 161 -4.27 -5.34 -10.44
CA GLY A 161 -4.67 -4.14 -11.19
C GLY A 161 -4.05 -2.82 -10.72
N ARG A 162 -3.18 -2.84 -9.70
CA ARG A 162 -2.54 -1.63 -9.14
C ARG A 162 -1.04 -1.65 -9.33
N ARG A 163 -0.49 -0.46 -9.61
CA ARG A 163 0.95 -0.22 -9.76
C ARG A 163 1.54 0.35 -8.47
N PHE A 164 2.34 -0.44 -7.78
CA PHE A 164 3.11 -0.01 -6.62
C PHE A 164 4.49 0.48 -7.06
N ARG A 165 4.90 1.64 -6.55
CA ARG A 165 6.23 2.25 -6.76
C ARG A 165 6.95 2.40 -5.43
N ARG A 166 8.28 2.37 -5.46
CA ARG A 166 9.08 2.82 -4.30
C ARG A 166 8.81 4.30 -4.04
N ALA A 167 8.70 4.67 -2.76
CA ALA A 167 8.47 6.06 -2.34
C ALA A 167 9.49 7.03 -2.95
N ASP A 168 10.77 6.67 -2.95
CA ASP A 168 11.82 7.53 -3.53
C ASP A 168 11.62 7.78 -5.03
N LEU A 169 11.20 6.74 -5.77
CA LEU A 169 10.91 6.84 -7.19
C LEU A 169 9.66 7.69 -7.42
N ASP A 170 8.63 7.48 -6.59
CA ASP A 170 7.38 8.21 -6.69
C ASP A 170 7.58 9.70 -6.42
N ILE A 171 8.32 10.07 -5.37
CA ILE A 171 8.68 11.46 -5.07
C ILE A 171 9.46 12.10 -6.24
N GLN A 172 10.35 11.35 -6.89
CA GLN A 172 11.12 11.84 -8.04
C GLN A 172 10.26 11.98 -9.31
N SER A 173 9.34 11.04 -9.57
CA SER A 173 8.50 11.03 -10.78
C SER A 173 7.26 11.92 -10.67
N THR A 174 6.74 12.08 -9.46
CA THR A 174 5.46 12.72 -9.15
C THR A 174 5.65 14.18 -8.75
N ARG A 175 6.84 14.73 -8.99
CA ARG A 175 7.18 16.15 -8.90
C ARG A 175 6.63 16.96 -10.09
N THR A 176 5.40 16.67 -10.47
CA THR A 176 4.58 17.43 -11.43
C THR A 176 3.41 18.07 -10.67
N GLN A 177 2.87 19.18 -11.17
CA GLN A 177 2.10 20.16 -10.37
C GLN A 177 0.76 19.66 -9.76
N ASP A 178 0.38 18.39 -9.97
CA ASP A 178 -0.93 17.86 -9.59
C ASP A 178 -0.88 16.81 -8.46
N SER A 179 0.26 16.62 -7.81
CA SER A 179 0.45 15.60 -6.76
C SER A 179 -0.09 16.00 -5.38
N GLY A 180 -1.40 16.29 -5.28
CA GLY A 180 -2.02 16.76 -4.05
C GLY A 180 -3.55 16.67 -3.98
N VAL A 181 -4.19 15.75 -4.70
CA VAL A 181 -5.63 15.51 -4.59
C VAL A 181 -5.88 14.24 -3.76
N CYS A 182 -6.16 14.41 -2.47
CA CYS A 182 -6.58 13.35 -1.56
C CYS A 182 -8.11 13.23 -1.60
N ALA A 183 -8.65 12.03 -1.85
CA ALA A 183 -10.08 11.74 -1.70
C ALA A 183 -10.41 11.26 -0.27
N SER A 184 -11.54 11.70 0.25
CA SER A 184 -12.03 11.44 1.61
C SER A 184 -12.69 10.06 1.76
N PHE A 185 -12.46 9.40 2.88
CA PHE A 185 -13.25 8.24 3.32
C PHE A 185 -14.16 8.62 4.49
N LEU A 186 -15.44 8.31 4.38
CA LEU A 186 -16.39 8.30 5.50
C LEU A 186 -16.19 7.01 6.28
N GLN A 187 -15.79 7.12 7.54
CA GLN A 187 -15.82 6.01 8.49
C GLN A 187 -17.14 6.10 9.26
N GLU A 188 -18.10 5.20 8.96
CA GLU A 188 -19.23 4.99 9.85
C GLU A 188 -18.76 4.20 11.07
N CYS A 189 -18.59 4.89 12.19
CA CYS A 189 -18.41 4.24 13.49
C CYS A 189 -19.76 3.65 13.93
N ARG A 190 -19.91 2.33 13.83
CA ARG A 190 -20.96 1.60 14.55
C ARG A 190 -20.54 1.47 16.02
N THR A 191 -20.94 2.43 16.84
CA THR A 191 -21.01 2.23 18.30
C THR A 191 -22.45 1.95 18.67
N THR A 192 -22.67 0.73 19.17
CA THR A 192 -23.88 0.33 19.89
C THR A 192 -24.09 1.21 21.12
N GLN A 193 -25.21 1.92 21.18
CA GLN A 193 -26.15 1.96 22.32
C GLN A 193 -27.26 2.96 21.99
N GLU A 194 -28.48 2.43 21.85
CA GLU A 194 -29.71 3.21 21.95
C GLU A 194 -29.86 3.62 23.42
N GLU A 195 -29.70 4.90 23.71
CA GLU A 195 -30.27 5.51 24.92
C GLU A 195 -31.49 6.31 24.49
N GLU A 196 -32.66 5.72 24.71
CA GLU A 196 -33.93 6.41 24.75
C GLU A 196 -33.85 7.54 25.79
N THR A 197 -34.05 8.77 25.34
CA THR A 197 -34.27 9.91 26.23
C THR A 197 -35.76 10.23 26.21
N GLU A 198 -36.47 9.72 27.22
CA GLU A 198 -37.70 10.34 27.72
C GLU A 198 -37.32 11.52 28.62
N LEU A 199 -37.68 12.74 28.20
CA LEU A 199 -38.38 13.81 28.97
C LEU A 199 -38.34 15.14 28.21
#